data_AF-A0A5Q0EHB6-F1
#
_entry.id   AF-A0A5Q0EHB6-F1
#
_cell.length_a   1.000
_cell.length_b   1.000
_cell.length_c   1.000
_cell.angle_alpha   90.00
_cell.angle_beta   90.00
_cell.angle_gamma   90.00
#
_symmetry.space_group_name_H-M   'P 1'
#
loop_
_entity.id
_entity.type
_entity.pdbx_description
1 polymer ?
#
loop_
_entity_poly.entity_id
_entity_poly.type
_entity_poly.pdbx_seq_one_letter_code
_entity_poly.pdbx_strand_id
1 'polypeptide(L)' 'MSRLIWTPAALLDVQRLYRFLALKHPDAAKRAAKAIRQGVAVLEQQPGVGRPVEHMDEARTLTGRGGRHWSERQA' A
#
# COMPACT_ATOMS: atom_id res chain seq x y z
N MET A 1 -3.61 -18.32 -13.77
CA MET A 1 -3.62 -18.16 -12.31
C MET A 1 -3.02 -16.81 -11.97
N SER A 2 -3.84 -15.82 -11.67
CA SER A 2 -3.42 -14.50 -11.18
C SER A 2 -2.82 -14.65 -9.78
N ARG A 3 -1.55 -14.25 -9.61
CA ARG A 3 -0.89 -14.22 -8.30
C ARG A 3 -0.84 -12.79 -7.81
N LEU A 4 -1.47 -12.52 -6.67
CA LEU A 4 -1.32 -11.25 -5.99
C LEU A 4 0.05 -11.21 -5.31
N ILE A 5 0.78 -10.11 -5.53
CA ILE A 5 2.07 -9.87 -4.91
C ILE A 5 1.99 -8.53 -4.18
N TRP A 6 2.22 -8.56 -2.87
CA TRP A 6 2.35 -7.35 -2.08
C TRP A 6 3.73 -6.73 -2.33
N THR A 7 3.78 -5.45 -2.65
CA THR A 7 5.05 -4.72 -2.66
C THR A 7 5.52 -4.47 -1.21
N PRO A 8 6.83 -4.31 -0.98
CA PRO A 8 7.34 -3.95 0.34
C PRO A 8 6.68 -2.67 0.91
N ALA A 9 6.40 -1.69 0.06
CA ALA A 9 5.71 -0.45 0.44
C ALA A 9 4.28 -0.73 0.94
N ALA A 10 3.51 -1.56 0.22
CA ALA A 10 2.16 -1.92 0.62
C ALA A 10 2.12 -2.67 1.97
N LEU A 11 3.13 -3.50 2.26
CA LEU A 11 3.26 -4.14 3.57
C LEU A 11 3.54 -3.12 4.69
N LEU A 12 4.40 -2.12 4.43
CA LEU A 12 4.70 -1.05 5.38
C LEU A 12 3.45 -0.20 5.67
N ASP A 13 2.64 0.09 4.66
CA ASP A 13 1.40 0.87 4.82
C ASP A 13 0.40 0.16 5.73
N VAL A 14 0.18 -1.14 5.52
CA VAL A 14 -0.69 -1.95 6.40
C VAL A 14 -0.15 -1.99 7.83
N GLN A 15 1.17 -2.12 8.00
CA GLN A 15 1.80 -2.10 9.31
C GLN A 15 1.64 -0.75 10.00
N ARG A 16 1.79 0.36 9.27
CA ARG A 16 1.59 1.72 9.79
C ARG A 16 0.15 1.93 10.25
N LEU A 17 -0.82 1.50 9.45
CA LEU A 17 -2.25 1.59 9.80
C LEU A 17 -2.57 0.76 11.05
N TYR A 18 -2.04 -0.46 11.14
CA TYR A 18 -2.20 -1.30 12.33
C TYR A 18 -1.66 -0.61 13.57
N ARG A 19 -0.42 -0.09 13.53
CA ARG A 19 0.20 0.60 14.67
C ARG A 19 -0.60 1.83 15.09
N PHE A 20 -1.07 2.62 14.12
CA PHE A 20 -1.88 3.80 14.40
C PHE A 20 -3.18 3.46 15.16
N LEU A 21 -3.89 2.42 14.71
CA LEU A 21 -5.13 1.97 15.35
C LEU A 21 -4.88 1.24 16.67
N ALA A 22 -3.81 0.46 16.77
CA ALA A 22 -3.49 -0.33 17.96
C ALA A 22 -3.19 0.52 19.18
N LEU A 23 -2.69 1.76 18.99
CA LEU A 23 -2.49 2.72 20.07
C LEU A 23 -3.79 3.08 20.82
N LYS A 24 -4.94 3.01 20.13
CA LYS A 24 -6.24 3.37 20.70
C LYS A 24 -7.14 2.17 20.96
N HIS A 25 -7.14 1.19 20.04
CA HIS A 25 -8.04 0.05 20.13
C HIS A 25 -7.44 -1.17 19.39
N PRO A 26 -6.67 -2.04 20.08
CA PRO A 26 -5.94 -3.14 19.45
C PRO A 26 -6.84 -4.16 18.74
N ASP A 27 -8.04 -4.43 19.26
CA ASP A 27 -8.97 -5.35 18.59
C ASP A 27 -9.58 -4.76 17.31
N ALA A 28 -9.80 -3.44 17.26
CA ALA A 28 -10.22 -2.77 16.03
C ALA A 28 -9.10 -2.81 14.99
N ALA A 29 -7.84 -2.64 15.42
CA ALA A 29 -6.68 -2.78 14.54
C ALA A 29 -6.58 -4.19 13.92
N LYS A 30 -6.79 -5.24 14.72
CA LYS A 30 -6.83 -6.64 14.22
C LYS A 30 -7.95 -6.85 13.21
N ARG A 31 -9.17 -6.34 13.49
CA ARG A 31 -10.31 -6.42 12.56
C ARG A 31 -10.03 -5.69 11.25
N ALA A 32 -9.46 -4.49 11.31
CA ALA A 32 -9.10 -3.70 10.13
C ALA A 32 -8.07 -4.42 9.25
N ALA A 33 -6.99 -4.95 9.86
CA ALA A 33 -5.97 -5.71 9.14
C ALA A 33 -6.55 -6.97 8.48
N LYS A 34 -7.47 -7.67 9.16
CA LYS A 34 -8.18 -8.82 8.60
C LYS A 34 -9.05 -8.43 7.40
N ALA A 35 -9.81 -7.34 7.51
CA ALA A 35 -10.67 -6.85 6.44
C ALA A 35 -9.86 -6.46 5.19
N ILE A 36 -8.72 -5.78 5.36
CA ILE A 36 -7.81 -5.44 4.25
C ILE A 36 -7.31 -6.70 3.54
N ARG A 37 -6.83 -7.70 4.31
CA ARG A 37 -6.37 -8.97 3.74
C ARG A 37 -7.47 -9.71 2.98
N GLN A 38 -8.70 -9.71 3.51
CA GLN A 38 -9.83 -10.35 2.86
C GLN A 38 -10.22 -9.63 1.57
N GLY A 39 -10.31 -8.30 1.59
CA GLY A 39 -10.61 -7.52 0.38
C GLY A 39 -9.55 -7.70 -0.71
N VAL A 40 -8.28 -7.80 -0.32
CA VAL A 40 -7.18 -8.02 -1.25
C VAL A 40 -7.16 -9.46 -1.81
N ALA A 41 -7.57 -10.47 -1.03
CA ALA A 41 -7.72 -11.84 -1.54
C ALA A 41 -8.80 -11.97 -2.63
N VAL A 42 -9.81 -11.08 -2.65
CA VAL A 42 -10.79 -11.03 -3.74
C VAL A 42 -10.14 -10.64 -5.06
N LEU A 43 -9.04 -9.86 -5.05
CA LEU A 43 -8.28 -9.51 -6.25
C LEU A 43 -7.54 -10.71 -6.85
N GLU A 44 -7.20 -11.73 -6.06
CA GLU A 44 -6.64 -12.98 -6.60
C GLU A 44 -7.68 -13.74 -7.42
N GLN A 45 -8.94 -13.74 -6.95
CA GLN A 45 -10.07 -14.44 -7.56
C GLN A 45 -10.65 -13.67 -8.76
N GLN A 46 -10.67 -12.34 -8.67
CA GLN A 46 -11.23 -11.45 -9.69
C GLN A 46 -10.31 -10.24 -9.92
N PRO A 47 -9.22 -10.40 -10.70
CA PRO A 47 -8.22 -9.34 -10.92
C PRO A 47 -8.78 -8.06 -11.57
N GLY A 48 -9.93 -8.16 -12.25
CA GLY A 48 -10.62 -7.04 -12.89
C GLY A 48 -11.76 -6.42 -12.07
N VAL A 49 -11.91 -6.76 -10.78
CA VAL A 49 -13.02 -6.22 -9.96
C VAL A 49 -12.80 -4.76 -9.53
N GLY A 50 -11.56 -4.28 -9.62
CA GLY A 50 -11.24 -2.87 -9.41
C GLY A 50 -11.46 -2.07 -10.69
N ARG A 51 -12.06 -0.86 -10.58
CA ARG A 51 -11.91 0.14 -11.64
C ARG A 51 -10.43 0.56 -11.68
N PRO A 52 -9.77 0.53 -12.85
CA PRO A 52 -8.50 1.21 -13.02
C PRO A 52 -8.68 2.66 -12.58
N VAL A 53 -7.86 3.12 -11.63
CA VAL A 53 -7.82 4.54 -11.31
C VAL A 53 -7.17 5.22 -12.51
N GLU A 54 -7.95 5.99 -13.27
CA GLU A 54 -7.55 6.58 -14.57
C GLU A 54 -6.31 7.50 -14.52
N HIS A 55 -5.74 7.75 -13.33
CA HIS A 55 -4.57 8.60 -13.09
C HIS A 55 -3.48 7.95 -12.23
N MET A 56 -3.49 6.62 -12.09
CA MET A 56 -2.37 5.91 -11.49
C MET A 56 -1.56 5.31 -12.64
N ASP A 57 -0.53 6.03 -13.09
CA ASP A 57 0.43 5.51 -14.08
C ASP A 57 0.81 4.08 -13.68
N GLU A 58 0.61 3.13 -14.60
CA GLU A 58 0.95 1.73 -14.40
C GLU A 58 2.37 1.68 -13.85
N ALA A 59 2.49 1.20 -12.60
CA ALA A 59 3.70 1.29 -11.80
C ALA A 59 4.94 0.76 -12.54
N ARG A 60 5.62 1.65 -13.26
CA ARG A 60 6.96 1.46 -13.82
C ARG A 60 7.52 2.80 -14.34
N THR A 61 8.40 3.41 -13.56
CA THR A 61 9.63 3.99 -14.12
C THR A 61 10.78 3.82 -13.13
N LEU A 62 11.65 2.85 -13.43
CA LEU A 62 13.07 2.95 -13.12
C LEU A 62 13.74 3.74 -14.25
N THR A 63 13.86 5.05 -14.08
CA THR A 63 14.85 5.91 -14.74
C THR A 63 15.06 7.10 -13.77
N GLY A 64 16.22 7.69 -13.52
CA GLY A 64 17.59 7.50 -13.93
C GLY A 64 18.43 8.39 -13.00
N ARG A 65 19.66 7.98 -12.78
CA ARG A 65 20.69 8.64 -11.97
C ARG A 65 20.85 10.13 -12.28
N GLY A 66 20.85 10.98 -11.25
CA GLY A 66 21.68 12.19 -11.18
C GLY A 66 20.96 13.52 -10.97
N GLY A 67 21.31 14.23 -9.88
CA GLY A 67 21.21 15.69 -9.85
C GLY A 67 20.47 16.29 -8.66
N ARG A 68 21.19 16.43 -7.55
CA ARG A 68 21.26 17.63 -6.69
C ARG A 68 19.96 18.40 -6.41
N HIS A 69 19.65 18.48 -5.12
CA HIS A 69 19.36 19.71 -4.34
C HIS A 69 18.11 19.55 -3.44
N TRP A 70 18.27 18.76 -2.38
CA TRP A 70 17.48 18.95 -1.16
C TRP A 70 18.38 19.66 -0.16
N SER A 71 18.45 20.98 -0.33
CA SER A 71 18.95 21.92 0.67
C SER A 71 17.74 22.72 1.13
N GLU A 72 17.69 23.02 2.44
CA GLU A 72 16.87 24.04 3.08
C GLU A 72 15.37 23.71 3.30
N ARG A 73 14.76 23.87 4.49
CA ARG A 73 15.14 24.36 5.84
C ARG A 73 14.12 23.74 6.81
N GLN A 74 14.57 23.28 7.98
CA GLN A 74 13.87 23.56 9.24
C GLN A 74 14.96 23.90 10.25
N ALA A 75 15.15 25.21 10.44
CA ALA A 75 15.58 25.81 11.69
C ALA A 75 14.32 26.37 12.34
#